data_AF-D7CT60-F1
#
_entry.id   AF-D7CT60-F1
#
_cell.length_a   1.000
_cell.length_b   1.000
_cell.length_c   1.000
_cell.angle_alpha   90.00
_cell.angle_beta   90.00
_cell.angle_gamma   90.00
#
_symmetry.space_group_name_H-M   'P 1'
#
loop_
_entity.id
_entity.type
_entity.pdbx_description
1 polymer ?
#
loop_
_entity_poly.entity_id
_entity_poly.type
_entity_poly.pdbx_seq_one_letter_code
_entity_poly.pdbx_strand_id
1 'polypeptide(L)'
;MLAQLRAFLLEPDPTPAQAAAPLRLLFALAFGGQFGVVALAWLVLALLVTPTPSERALTAQVLLGVTLLELPLALGAAAFVARSGGKEGAMAASIALGVVLAAPAWFALFVWLSGGARLYLAAFLGALALYYLLGWMLAARYSALVETA
;
A
#
# COMPACT_ATOMS: atom_id res chain seq x y z
N MET A 1 19.32 -5.51 4.29
CA MET A 1 18.29 -5.26 3.27
C MET A 1 18.64 -4.11 2.32
N LEU A 2 19.05 -2.93 2.79
CA LEU A 2 19.46 -1.82 1.90
C LEU A 2 20.64 -2.18 0.97
N ALA A 3 21.60 -2.97 1.44
CA ALA A 3 22.69 -3.47 0.59
C ALA A 3 22.20 -4.36 -0.58
N GLN A 4 21.14 -5.16 -0.37
CA GLN A 4 20.54 -5.99 -1.41
C GLN A 4 19.77 -5.15 -2.42
N LEU A 5 19.04 -4.13 -1.96
CA LEU A 5 18.39 -3.17 -2.85
C LEU A 5 19.43 -2.43 -3.70
N ARG A 6 20.53 -1.98 -3.09
CA ARG A 6 21.63 -1.34 -3.82
C ARG A 6 22.24 -2.28 -4.86
N ALA A 7 22.52 -3.54 -4.51
CA ALA A 7 23.05 -4.53 -5.44
C ALA A 7 22.08 -4.76 -6.62
N PHE A 8 20.78 -4.93 -6.33
CA PHE A 8 19.75 -5.05 -7.36
C PHE A 8 19.64 -3.82 -8.26
N LEU A 9 19.75 -2.61 -7.72
CA LEU A 9 19.71 -1.38 -8.50
C LEU A 9 20.92 -1.26 -9.43
N LEU A 10 22.09 -1.75 -9.03
CA LEU A 10 23.32 -1.69 -9.81
C LEU A 10 23.48 -2.85 -10.80
N GLU A 11 22.83 -4.00 -10.55
CA GLU A 11 22.83 -5.14 -11.46
C GLU A 11 21.99 -4.84 -12.71
N PRO A 12 22.56 -4.85 -13.93
CA PRO A 12 21.81 -4.59 -15.16
C PRO A 12 20.74 -5.64 -15.42
N ASP A 13 21.09 -6.92 -15.27
CA ASP A 13 20.20 -8.08 -15.54
C ASP A 13 20.03 -8.96 -14.29
N PRO A 14 19.25 -8.51 -13.30
CA PRO A 14 19.03 -9.29 -12.10
C PRO A 14 18.14 -10.51 -12.39
N THR A 15 18.50 -11.65 -11.83
CA THR A 15 17.62 -12.83 -11.85
C THR A 15 16.37 -12.61 -10.99
N PRO A 16 15.26 -13.33 -11.23
CA PRO A 16 14.05 -13.24 -10.40
C PRO A 16 14.32 -13.53 -8.92
N ALA A 17 15.22 -14.46 -8.62
CA ALA A 17 15.62 -14.78 -7.25
C ALA A 17 16.31 -13.59 -6.56
N GLN A 18 17.14 -12.84 -7.29
CA GLN A 18 17.79 -11.63 -6.80
C GLN A 18 16.81 -10.45 -6.66
N ALA A 19 15.78 -10.38 -7.50
CA ALA A 19 14.81 -9.29 -7.53
C ALA A 19 13.72 -9.38 -6.44
N ALA A 20 13.33 -10.58 -6.01
CA ALA A 20 12.18 -10.78 -5.12
C ALA A 20 12.27 -10.02 -3.77
N ALA A 21 13.42 -10.07 -3.09
CA ALA A 21 13.60 -9.39 -1.81
C ALA A 21 13.68 -7.84 -1.95
N PRO A 22 14.43 -7.28 -2.91
CA PRO A 22 14.42 -5.84 -3.23
C PRO A 22 13.03 -5.30 -3.58
N LEU A 23 12.25 -6.01 -4.40
CA LEU A 23 10.91 -5.56 -4.80
C LEU A 23 9.94 -5.55 -3.61
N ARG A 24 10.00 -6.56 -2.74
CA ARG A 24 9.28 -6.57 -1.46
C ARG A 24 9.67 -5.39 -0.56
N LEU A 25 10.97 -5.06 -0.52
CA LEU A 25 11.44 -3.91 0.24
C LEU A 25 10.90 -2.60 -0.35
N LEU A 26 10.91 -2.43 -1.67
CA LEU A 26 10.34 -1.24 -2.33
C LEU A 26 8.84 -1.11 -2.02
N PHE A 27 8.09 -2.20 -2.12
CA PHE A 27 6.68 -2.24 -1.70
C PHE A 27 6.52 -1.79 -0.24
N ALA A 28 7.29 -2.39 0.68
CA ALA A 28 7.18 -2.09 2.11
C ALA A 28 7.59 -0.64 2.44
N LEU A 29 8.57 -0.09 1.74
CA LEU A 29 8.97 1.31 1.87
C LEU A 29 7.88 2.26 1.34
N ALA A 30 7.28 1.96 0.19
CA ALA A 30 6.19 2.76 -0.36
C ALA A 30 4.94 2.71 0.53
N PHE A 31 4.52 1.51 0.93
CA PHE A 31 3.39 1.30 1.82
C PHE A 31 3.63 1.92 3.21
N GLY A 32 4.79 1.62 3.80
CA GLY A 32 5.18 2.16 5.10
C GLY A 32 5.35 3.68 5.07
N GLY A 33 5.81 4.24 3.95
CA GLY A 33 5.89 5.67 3.72
C GLY A 33 4.50 6.32 3.73
N GLN A 34 3.53 5.76 3.00
CA GLN A 34 2.14 6.23 3.03
C GLN A 34 1.54 6.13 4.43
N PHE A 35 1.71 4.98 5.09
CA PHE A 35 1.25 4.81 6.47
C PHE A 35 1.90 5.81 7.43
N GLY A 36 3.20 6.07 7.29
CA GLY A 36 3.93 7.04 8.09
C GLY A 36 3.42 8.47 7.90
N VAL A 37 3.11 8.86 6.65
CA VAL A 37 2.47 10.15 6.35
C VAL A 37 1.11 10.25 7.02
N VAL A 38 0.29 9.18 6.96
CA VAL A 38 -1.00 9.14 7.65
C VAL A 38 -0.84 9.23 9.16
N ALA A 39 0.09 8.49 9.74
CA ALA A 39 0.34 8.50 11.19
C ALA A 39 0.78 9.89 11.67
N LEU A 40 1.62 10.58 10.88
CA LEU A 40 2.01 11.96 11.16
C LEU A 40 0.82 12.92 11.04
N ALA A 41 0.01 12.78 9.99
CA ALA A 41 -1.19 13.58 9.81
C ALA A 41 -2.19 13.36 10.95
N TRP A 42 -2.38 12.11 11.38
CA TRP A 42 -3.17 11.77 12.54
C TRP A 42 -2.66 12.45 13.81
N LEU A 43 -1.35 12.39 14.07
CA LEU A 43 -0.75 13.02 15.25
C LEU A 43 -1.00 14.53 15.26
N VAL A 44 -0.78 15.20 14.13
CA VAL A 44 -1.03 16.65 14.00
C VAL A 44 -2.51 16.95 14.22
N LEU A 45 -3.41 16.20 13.60
CA LEU A 45 -4.85 16.44 13.72
C LEU A 45 -5.40 16.09 15.11
N ALA A 46 -4.84 15.09 15.80
CA ALA A 46 -5.18 14.76 17.18
C ALA A 46 -4.86 15.90 18.16
N LEU A 47 -3.89 16.75 17.84
CA LEU A 47 -3.56 17.93 18.64
C LEU A 47 -4.43 19.15 18.30
N LEU A 48 -4.98 19.22 17.09
CA LEU A 48 -5.68 20.41 16.56
C LEU A 48 -7.20 20.25 16.51
N VAL A 49 -7.69 19.02 16.48
CA VAL A 49 -9.10 18.69 16.23
C VAL A 49 -9.61 17.78 17.32
N THR A 50 -10.74 18.14 17.91
CA THR A 50 -11.51 17.22 18.76
C THR A 50 -12.53 16.51 17.89
N PRO A 51 -12.47 15.18 17.73
CA PRO A 51 -13.45 14.45 16.93
C PRO A 51 -14.85 14.69 17.48
N THR A 52 -15.75 15.19 16.64
CA THR A 52 -17.16 15.32 17.00
C THR A 52 -17.82 13.95 16.81
N PRO A 53 -18.41 13.34 17.85
CA PRO A 53 -19.15 12.09 17.69
C PRO A 53 -20.25 12.29 16.66
N SER A 54 -20.21 11.53 15.57
CA SER A 54 -21.28 11.53 14.58
C SER A 54 -21.89 10.14 14.48
N GLU A 55 -23.22 10.06 14.48
CA GLU A 55 -23.94 8.80 14.22
C GLU A 55 -23.89 8.38 12.75
N ARG A 56 -23.08 9.06 11.90
CA ARG A 56 -23.03 8.82 10.46
C ARG A 56 -22.19 7.59 10.13
N ALA A 57 -22.72 6.43 10.49
CA ALA A 57 -22.22 5.13 10.07
C ALA A 57 -22.12 5.01 8.54
N LEU A 58 -22.95 5.75 7.79
CA LEU A 58 -22.97 5.75 6.33
C LEU A 58 -21.61 6.09 5.72
N THR A 59 -20.90 7.12 6.21
CA THR A 59 -19.59 7.51 5.64
C THR A 59 -18.57 6.40 5.84
N ALA A 60 -18.52 5.80 7.03
CA ALA A 60 -17.61 4.69 7.32
C ALA A 60 -17.94 3.44 6.49
N GLN A 61 -19.23 3.14 6.29
CA GLN A 61 -19.68 2.03 5.45
C GLN A 61 -19.32 2.25 3.98
N VAL A 62 -19.52 3.46 3.45
CA VAL A 62 -19.13 3.81 2.07
C VAL A 62 -17.62 3.67 1.90
N LEU A 63 -16.83 4.21 2.83
CA LEU A 63 -15.36 4.10 2.77
C LEU A 63 -14.87 2.65 2.90
N LEU A 64 -15.54 1.81 3.69
CA LEU A 64 -15.26 0.38 3.72
C LEU A 64 -15.61 -0.30 2.41
N GLY A 65 -16.76 0.03 1.82
CA GLY A 65 -17.14 -0.45 0.49
C GLY A 65 -16.10 -0.06 -0.57
N VAL A 66 -15.66 1.21 -0.54
CA VAL A 66 -14.58 1.72 -1.41
C VAL A 66 -13.29 0.95 -1.17
N THR A 67 -12.91 0.71 0.09
CA THR A 67 -11.73 -0.09 0.43
C THR A 67 -11.78 -1.45 -0.27
N LEU A 68 -12.90 -2.18 -0.14
CA LEU A 68 -13.05 -3.49 -0.78
C LEU A 68 -12.97 -3.42 -2.31
N LEU A 69 -13.54 -2.38 -2.91
CA LEU A 69 -13.49 -2.15 -4.36
C LEU A 69 -12.13 -1.63 -4.86
N GLU A 70 -11.31 -1.08 -3.97
CA GLU A 70 -9.98 -0.61 -4.29
C GLU A 70 -9.02 -1.76 -4.63
N LEU A 71 -9.22 -2.94 -4.04
CA LEU A 71 -8.35 -4.08 -4.27
C LEU A 71 -8.23 -4.44 -5.77
N PRO A 72 -9.32 -4.66 -6.53
CA PRO A 72 -9.22 -4.92 -7.97
C PRO A 72 -8.61 -3.74 -8.75
N LEU A 73 -8.81 -2.50 -8.30
CA LEU A 73 -8.19 -1.32 -8.92
C LEU A 73 -6.67 -1.32 -8.71
N ALA A 74 -6.21 -1.61 -7.49
CA ALA A 74 -4.80 -1.71 -7.15
C ALA A 74 -4.10 -2.81 -7.96
N LEU A 75 -4.76 -3.97 -8.08
CA LEU A 75 -4.27 -5.08 -8.91
C LEU A 75 -4.23 -4.71 -10.39
N GLY A 76 -5.27 -4.04 -10.90
CA GLY A 76 -5.35 -3.60 -12.29
C GLY A 76 -4.29 -2.54 -12.63
N ALA A 77 -4.08 -1.56 -11.75
CA ALA A 77 -3.08 -0.52 -11.92
C ALA A 77 -1.66 -1.10 -11.92
N ALA A 78 -1.34 -1.97 -10.95
CA ALA A 78 -0.04 -2.60 -10.87
C ALA A 78 0.22 -3.54 -12.06
N ALA A 79 -0.80 -4.28 -12.54
CA ALA A 79 -0.72 -5.08 -13.75
C ALA A 79 -0.53 -4.23 -15.02
N PHE A 80 -1.15 -3.05 -15.09
CA PHE A 80 -0.98 -2.13 -16.21
C PHE A 80 0.46 -1.59 -16.27
N VAL A 81 1.00 -1.16 -15.13
CA VAL A 81 2.39 -0.67 -15.02
C VAL A 81 3.39 -1.79 -15.30
N ALA A 82 3.10 -3.02 -14.89
CA ALA A 82 3.92 -4.20 -15.16
C ALA A 82 4.06 -4.55 -16.65
N ARG A 83 3.22 -4.01 -17.54
CA ARG A 83 3.26 -4.31 -18.99
C ARG A 83 4.50 -3.80 -19.70
N SER A 84 5.22 -2.83 -19.13
CA SER A 84 6.50 -2.38 -19.70
C SER A 84 7.59 -3.46 -19.61
N GLY A 85 7.41 -4.47 -18.75
CA GLY A 85 8.38 -5.54 -18.55
C GLY A 85 9.68 -5.06 -17.89
N GLY A 86 10.58 -6.01 -17.65
CA GLY A 86 11.91 -5.75 -17.13
C GLY A 86 11.95 -5.22 -15.70
N LYS A 87 13.15 -4.82 -15.30
CA LYS A 87 13.46 -4.31 -13.96
C LYS A 87 12.66 -3.06 -13.61
N GLU A 88 12.55 -2.10 -14.53
CA GLU A 88 11.85 -0.84 -14.29
C GLU A 88 10.35 -1.05 -14.11
N GLY A 89 9.73 -1.89 -14.95
CA GLY A 89 8.32 -2.26 -14.83
C GLY A 89 8.03 -2.96 -13.50
N ALA A 90 8.89 -3.89 -13.09
CA ALA A 90 8.75 -4.60 -11.81
C ALA A 90 8.86 -3.66 -10.60
N MET A 91 9.80 -2.70 -10.64
CA MET A 91 9.96 -1.69 -9.60
C MET A 91 8.76 -0.76 -9.54
N ALA A 92 8.34 -0.21 -10.69
CA ALA A 92 7.21 0.71 -10.77
C ALA A 92 5.91 0.04 -10.30
N ALA A 93 5.66 -1.20 -10.69
CA ALA A 93 4.51 -1.98 -10.22
C ALA A 93 4.53 -2.20 -8.71
N SER A 94 5.69 -2.52 -8.13
CA SER A 94 5.84 -2.73 -6.68
C SER A 94 5.60 -1.45 -5.87
N ILE A 95 6.08 -0.31 -6.38
CA ILE A 95 5.86 1.00 -5.76
C ILE A 95 4.38 1.41 -5.87
N ALA A 96 3.80 1.31 -7.06
CA ALA A 96 2.39 1.65 -7.29
C ALA A 96 1.47 0.83 -6.39
N LEU A 97 1.73 -0.48 -6.30
CA LEU A 97 0.99 -1.38 -5.42
C LEU A 97 1.09 -0.94 -3.94
N GLY A 98 2.29 -0.58 -3.48
CA GLY A 98 2.51 -0.09 -2.12
C GLY A 98 1.76 1.20 -1.81
N VAL A 99 1.70 2.13 -2.77
CA VAL A 99 0.98 3.41 -2.60
C VAL A 99 -0.52 3.20 -2.56
N VAL A 100 -1.07 2.46 -3.53
CA VAL A 100 -2.53 2.29 -3.62
C VAL A 100 -3.03 1.49 -2.42
N LEU A 101 -2.45 0.33 -2.12
CA LEU A 101 -2.89 -0.55 -1.04
C LEU A 101 -2.77 0.05 0.37
N ALA A 102 -2.10 1.20 0.52
CA ALA A 102 -2.04 1.92 1.79
C ALA A 102 -3.23 2.88 2.00
N ALA A 103 -4.09 3.10 0.99
CA ALA A 103 -5.25 3.99 1.08
C ALA A 103 -6.22 3.71 2.25
N PRO A 104 -6.42 2.46 2.72
CA PRO A 104 -7.22 2.20 3.92
C PRO A 104 -6.73 2.94 5.17
N ALA A 105 -5.44 3.28 5.25
CA ALA A 105 -4.92 4.10 6.33
C ALA A 105 -5.51 5.52 6.32
N TRP A 106 -5.60 6.14 5.13
CA TRP A 106 -6.25 7.44 4.96
C TRP A 106 -7.74 7.39 5.32
N PHE A 107 -8.44 6.32 4.93
CA PHE A 107 -9.85 6.14 5.27
C PHE A 107 -10.05 5.95 6.78
N ALA A 108 -9.16 5.19 7.44
CA ALA A 108 -9.17 5.08 8.90
C ALA A 108 -9.03 6.44 9.59
N LEU A 109 -8.13 7.30 9.07
CA LEU A 109 -7.97 8.68 9.56
C LEU A 109 -9.25 9.50 9.40
N PHE A 110 -9.91 9.45 8.23
CA PHE A 110 -11.17 10.16 8.00
C PHE A 110 -12.32 9.65 8.89
N VAL A 111 -12.39 8.34 9.13
CA VAL A 111 -13.37 7.76 10.05
C VAL A 111 -13.08 8.19 11.49
N TRP A 112 -11.81 8.26 11.90
CA TRP A 112 -11.44 8.76 13.22
C TRP A 112 -11.83 10.24 13.38
N LEU A 113 -11.54 11.08 12.38
CA LEU A 113 -11.89 12.51 12.38
C LEU A 113 -13.40 12.76 12.48
N SER A 114 -14.21 11.92 11.84
CA SER A 114 -15.67 12.02 11.86
C SER A 114 -16.33 11.40 13.10
N GLY A 115 -15.53 10.98 14.08
CA GLY A 115 -16.02 10.36 15.31
C GLY A 115 -16.68 8.99 15.08
N GLY A 116 -16.28 8.27 14.03
CA GLY A 116 -16.85 6.98 13.67
C GLY A 116 -16.62 5.90 14.74
N ALA A 117 -17.49 4.89 14.74
CA ALA A 117 -17.42 3.80 15.70
C ALA A 117 -16.07 3.05 15.63
N ARG A 118 -15.56 2.63 16.80
CA ARG A 118 -14.29 1.89 16.93
C ARG A 118 -14.23 0.62 16.08
N LEU A 119 -15.39 -0.02 15.85
CA LEU A 119 -15.50 -1.19 14.98
C LEU A 119 -15.06 -0.88 13.54
N TYR A 120 -15.41 0.28 13.00
CA TYR A 120 -15.00 0.67 11.65
C TYR A 120 -13.50 0.90 11.58
N LEU A 121 -12.90 1.55 12.59
CA LEU A 121 -11.45 1.70 12.68
C LEU A 121 -10.74 0.34 12.70
N ALA A 122 -11.24 -0.60 13.51
CA ALA A 122 -10.72 -1.96 13.55
C ALA A 122 -10.83 -2.66 12.18
N ALA A 123 -11.93 -2.45 11.46
CA ALA A 123 -12.12 -3.00 10.11
C ALA A 123 -11.10 -2.43 9.11
N PHE A 124 -10.83 -1.11 9.11
CA PHE A 124 -9.81 -0.53 8.25
C PHE A 124 -8.40 -1.01 8.60
N LEU A 125 -8.08 -1.16 9.88
CA LEU A 125 -6.79 -1.72 10.31
C LEU A 125 -6.65 -3.19 9.86
N GLY A 126 -7.72 -3.97 9.94
CA GLY A 126 -7.77 -5.33 9.41
C GLY A 126 -7.55 -5.38 7.90
N ALA A 127 -8.24 -4.51 7.15
CA ALA A 127 -8.05 -4.37 5.71
C ALA A 127 -6.61 -3.96 5.36
N LEU A 128 -6.04 -3.01 6.09
CA LEU A 128 -4.67 -2.55 5.91
C LEU A 128 -3.65 -3.69 6.11
N ALA A 129 -3.83 -4.51 7.14
CA ALA A 129 -2.98 -5.68 7.38
C ALA A 129 -3.11 -6.72 6.26
N LEU A 130 -4.32 -7.00 5.80
CA LEU A 130 -4.56 -7.89 4.66
C LEU A 130 -3.90 -7.36 3.38
N TYR A 131 -4.03 -6.05 3.13
CA TYR A 131 -3.49 -5.39 1.94
C TYR A 131 -1.96 -5.38 1.96
N TYR A 132 -1.36 -5.19 3.13
CA TYR A 132 0.07 -5.34 3.29
C TYR A 132 0.55 -6.76 2.90
N LEU A 133 -0.12 -7.80 3.41
CA LEU A 133 0.24 -9.19 3.11
C LEU A 133 0.08 -9.51 1.62
N LEU A 134 -1.04 -9.11 1.02
CA LEU A 134 -1.29 -9.30 -0.41
C LEU A 134 -0.25 -8.57 -1.26
N GLY A 135 0.03 -7.31 -0.93
CA GLY A 135 1.02 -6.51 -1.65
C GLY A 135 2.44 -7.09 -1.54
N TRP A 136 2.82 -7.58 -0.36
CA TRP A 136 4.10 -8.26 -0.14
C TRP A 136 4.24 -9.55 -0.96
N MET A 137 3.17 -10.33 -1.05
CA MET A 137 3.15 -11.54 -1.88
C MET A 137 3.23 -11.20 -3.37
N LEU A 138 2.51 -10.19 -3.83
CA LEU A 138 2.47 -9.76 -5.23
C LEU A 138 3.76 -9.09 -5.69
N ALA A 139 4.40 -8.26 -4.85
CA ALA A 139 5.71 -7.68 -5.14
C ALA A 139 6.76 -8.77 -5.41
N ALA A 140 6.65 -9.92 -4.74
CA ALA A 140 7.49 -11.08 -5.03
C ALA A 140 7.19 -11.68 -6.41
N ARG A 141 5.93 -11.72 -6.85
CA ARG A 141 5.56 -12.26 -8.17
C ARG A 141 6.07 -11.38 -9.31
N TYR A 142 6.23 -10.08 -9.08
CA TYR A 142 6.81 -9.17 -10.07
C TYR A 142 8.30 -9.42 -10.33
N SER A 143 8.99 -10.23 -9.53
CA SER A 143 10.36 -10.64 -9.85
C SER A 143 10.44 -11.45 -11.15
N ALA A 144 9.37 -12.14 -11.53
CA ALA A 144 9.30 -12.87 -12.79
C ALA A 144 9.24 -11.95 -14.02
N LEU A 145 8.87 -10.68 -13.86
CA LEU A 145 8.85 -9.70 -14.96
C LEU A 145 10.24 -9.20 -15.33
N VAL A 146 11.24 -9.44 -14.49
CA VAL A 146 12.60 -8.94 -14.70
C VAL A 146 13.27 -9.65 -15.87
N GLU A 147 12.91 -10.89 -16.18
CA GLU A 147 13.44 -11.68 -17.30
C GLU A 147 12.76 -11.40 -18.65
N THR A 148 11.66 -10.64 -18.68
CA THR A 148 10.82 -10.50 -19.88
C THR A 148 11.16 -9.27 -20.73
N ALA A 149 12.36 -8.70 -20.60
CA ALA A 149 12.82 -7.52 -21.35
C ALA A 149 13.83 -7.89 -22.44
#